data_AF-A0AA43HWP9-F1
#
_entry.id   AF-A0AA43HWP9-F1
#
_cell.length_a   1.000
_cell.length_b   1.000
_cell.length_c   1.000
_cell.angle_alpha   90.00
_cell.angle_beta   90.00
_cell.angle_gamma   90.00
#
_symmetry.space_group_name_H-M   'P 1'
#
loop_
_entity.id
_entity.type
_entity.pdbx_description
1 polymer ?
#
loop_
_entity_poly.entity_id
_entity_poly.type
_entity_poly.pdbx_seq_one_letter_code
_entity_poly.pdbx_strand_id
1 'polypeptide(L)'
;MIAGFTEQTKPLSSYESDTLLPLIVQGLHSKVGKEKAITNQQICTALKKQGYKLDNARLRKIINHIRTNNLVIGLIATSDGYYIAEDKKELEVYVGSLMGRENAIRVVRQSLQSQIALYE
;
A
#
# COMPACT_ATOMS: atom_id res chain seq x y z
N MET A 1 17.34 -1.41 -0.55
CA MET A 1 16.63 -2.48 0.19
C MET A 1 16.55 -2.05 1.65
N ILE A 2 15.40 -2.20 2.31
CA ILE A 2 15.26 -1.84 3.74
C ILE A 2 15.55 -3.10 4.56
N ALA A 3 16.45 -3.01 5.54
CA ALA A 3 16.79 -4.13 6.41
C ALA A 3 15.54 -4.66 7.13
N GLY A 4 15.34 -5.99 7.10
CA GLY A 4 14.16 -6.64 7.67
C GLY A 4 12.88 -6.61 6.81
N PHE A 5 12.89 -5.93 5.65
CA PHE A 5 11.73 -5.84 4.75
C PHE A 5 12.04 -6.41 3.35
N THR A 6 12.68 -7.57 3.30
CA THR A 6 13.14 -8.19 2.04
C THR A 6 11.98 -8.46 1.08
N GLU A 7 10.92 -9.14 1.53
CA GLU A 7 9.76 -9.48 0.70
C GLU A 7 8.98 -8.27 0.20
N GLN A 8 8.87 -7.22 1.02
CA GLN A 8 8.17 -5.98 0.69
C GLN A 8 9.01 -5.07 -0.20
N THR A 9 10.33 -5.27 -0.25
CA THR A 9 11.23 -4.48 -1.09
C THR A 9 11.62 -5.19 -2.38
N LYS A 10 11.36 -6.50 -2.51
CA LYS A 10 11.49 -7.23 -3.79
C LYS A 10 10.68 -6.56 -4.89
N PRO A 11 11.25 -6.41 -6.10
CA PRO A 11 10.50 -5.98 -7.29
C PRO A 11 9.26 -6.85 -7.55
N LEU A 12 8.35 -6.35 -8.38
CA LEU A 12 7.30 -7.20 -8.94
C LEU A 12 7.93 -8.21 -9.90
N SER A 13 7.50 -9.46 -9.81
CA SER A 13 7.80 -10.50 -10.81
C SER A 13 6.99 -10.25 -12.09
N SER A 14 7.42 -10.84 -13.21
CA SER A 14 6.67 -10.77 -14.48
C SER A 14 5.23 -11.26 -14.33
N TYR A 15 5.00 -12.33 -13.55
CA TYR A 15 3.63 -12.78 -13.26
C TYR A 15 2.78 -11.71 -12.57
N GLU A 16 3.34 -10.97 -11.62
CA GLU A 16 2.61 -9.93 -10.91
C GLU A 16 2.40 -8.69 -11.77
N SER A 17 3.42 -8.27 -12.52
CA SER A 17 3.37 -7.13 -13.43
C SER A 17 2.40 -7.36 -14.60
N ASP A 18 2.48 -8.53 -15.23
CA ASP A 18 1.86 -8.77 -16.53
C ASP A 18 0.49 -9.42 -16.39
N THR A 19 0.22 -10.08 -15.25
CA THR A 19 -1.06 -10.77 -15.00
C THR A 19 -1.86 -10.14 -13.87
N LEU A 20 -1.30 -10.03 -12.66
CA LEU A 20 -2.08 -9.64 -11.48
C LEU A 20 -2.36 -8.13 -11.42
N LEU A 21 -1.38 -7.30 -11.79
CA LEU A 21 -1.47 -5.85 -11.73
C LEU A 21 -2.62 -5.31 -12.60
N PRO A 22 -2.77 -5.68 -13.89
CA PRO A 22 -3.90 -5.22 -14.71
C PRO A 22 -5.26 -5.60 -14.11
N LEU A 23 -5.39 -6.84 -13.59
CA LEU A 23 -6.64 -7.31 -12.97
C LEU A 23 -7.00 -6.54 -11.70
N ILE A 24 -6.01 -6.26 -10.86
CA ILE A 24 -6.19 -5.50 -9.62
C ILE A 24 -6.56 -4.05 -9.95
N VAL A 25 -5.88 -3.41 -10.91
CA VAL A 25 -6.21 -2.06 -11.39
C VAL A 25 -7.66 -2.00 -11.88
N GLN A 26 -8.06 -2.95 -12.73
CA GLN A 26 -9.43 -3.05 -13.22
C GLN A 26 -10.46 -3.18 -12.09
N GLY A 27 -10.19 -4.04 -11.10
CA GLY A 27 -11.09 -4.24 -9.96
C GLY A 27 -11.23 -2.99 -9.07
N LEU A 28 -10.16 -2.21 -8.93
CA LEU A 28 -10.12 -1.01 -8.10
C LEU A 28 -10.92 0.17 -8.69
N HIS A 29 -11.08 0.26 -10.01
CA HIS A 29 -11.88 1.34 -10.63
C HIS A 29 -13.34 1.39 -10.14
N SER A 30 -13.88 0.27 -9.64
CA SER A 30 -15.22 0.21 -9.05
C SER A 30 -15.29 0.65 -7.57
N LYS A 31 -14.16 0.99 -6.95
CA LYS A 31 -14.02 1.20 -5.51
C LYS A 31 -13.91 2.68 -5.16
N VAL A 32 -14.75 3.53 -5.77
CA VAL A 32 -14.84 4.95 -5.45
C VAL A 32 -15.65 5.13 -4.17
N GLY A 33 -15.05 5.80 -3.19
CA GLY A 33 -15.63 6.08 -1.88
C GLY A 33 -15.27 5.08 -0.79
N LYS A 34 -15.17 5.57 0.44
CA LYS A 34 -14.78 4.78 1.62
C LYS A 34 -15.75 3.62 1.88
N GLU A 35 -17.03 3.79 1.58
CA GLU A 35 -18.07 2.76 1.68
C GLU A 35 -17.85 1.59 0.72
N LYS A 36 -17.13 1.80 -0.38
CA LYS A 36 -16.73 0.73 -1.32
C LYS A 36 -15.34 0.17 -1.03
N ALA A 37 -14.74 0.50 0.12
CA ALA A 37 -13.43 -0.03 0.49
C ALA A 37 -13.39 -1.55 0.42
N ILE A 38 -12.31 -2.07 -0.14
CA ILE A 38 -12.07 -3.50 -0.25
C ILE A 38 -10.81 -3.88 0.50
N THR A 39 -10.93 -4.88 1.37
CA THR A 39 -9.82 -5.35 2.20
C THR A 39 -8.84 -6.21 1.40
N ASN A 40 -7.61 -6.27 1.90
CA ASN A 40 -6.57 -7.14 1.36
C ASN A 40 -7.02 -8.61 1.28
N GLN A 41 -7.71 -9.09 2.31
CA GLN A 41 -8.20 -10.47 2.38
C GLN A 41 -9.30 -10.74 1.34
N GLN A 42 -10.19 -9.78 1.09
CA GLN A 42 -11.23 -9.91 0.06
C GLN A 42 -10.62 -10.02 -1.34
N ILE A 43 -9.67 -9.16 -1.69
CA ILE A 43 -8.97 -9.23 -2.99
C ILE A 43 -8.24 -10.56 -3.14
N CYS A 44 -7.44 -10.97 -2.15
CA CYS A 44 -6.72 -12.24 -2.19
C CYS A 44 -7.68 -13.43 -2.34
N THR A 45 -8.79 -13.44 -1.62
CA THR A 45 -9.79 -14.51 -1.70
C THR A 45 -10.44 -14.57 -3.08
N ALA A 46 -10.81 -13.42 -3.66
CA ALA A 46 -11.42 -13.34 -4.98
C ALA A 46 -10.47 -13.85 -6.08
N LEU A 47 -9.22 -13.40 -6.08
CA LEU A 47 -8.22 -13.83 -7.06
C LEU A 47 -7.86 -15.31 -6.92
N LYS A 48 -7.74 -15.82 -5.69
CA LYS A 48 -7.50 -17.27 -5.46
C LYS A 48 -8.64 -18.14 -5.98
N LYS A 49 -9.90 -17.71 -5.80
CA LYS A 49 -11.07 -18.42 -6.35
C LYS A 49 -11.05 -18.51 -7.88
N GLN A 50 -10.41 -17.56 -8.55
CA GLN A 50 -10.20 -17.55 -9.99
C GLN A 50 -8.94 -18.33 -10.43
N GLY A 51 -8.20 -18.94 -9.49
CA GLY A 51 -7.00 -19.73 -9.78
C GLY A 51 -5.68 -18.95 -9.74
N TYR A 52 -5.69 -17.66 -9.40
CA TYR A 52 -4.47 -16.86 -9.29
C TYR A 52 -3.71 -17.12 -7.98
N LYS A 53 -2.38 -17.13 -8.06
CA LYS A 53 -1.50 -17.34 -6.91
C LYS A 53 -1.07 -15.99 -6.35
N LEU A 54 -1.64 -15.59 -5.22
CA LEU A 54 -1.31 -14.33 -4.57
C LEU A 54 -1.40 -14.46 -3.05
N ASP A 55 -0.44 -13.88 -2.34
CA ASP A 55 -0.48 -13.76 -0.88
C ASP A 55 -0.69 -12.31 -0.42
N ASN A 56 -0.90 -12.15 0.88
CA ASN A 56 -1.20 -10.86 1.49
C ASN A 56 -0.04 -9.85 1.43
N ALA A 57 1.22 -10.31 1.43
CA ALA A 57 2.38 -9.43 1.37
C ALA A 57 2.61 -8.93 -0.06
N ARG A 58 2.48 -9.81 -1.04
CA ARG A 58 2.60 -9.50 -2.47
C ARG A 58 1.47 -8.59 -2.94
N LEU A 59 0.23 -8.80 -2.48
CA LEU A 59 -0.88 -7.88 -2.79
C LEU A 59 -0.57 -6.46 -2.29
N ARG A 60 -0.10 -6.31 -1.04
CA ARG A 60 0.31 -5.01 -0.50
C ARG A 60 1.42 -4.35 -1.34
N LYS A 61 2.34 -5.16 -1.89
CA LYS A 61 3.38 -4.67 -2.79
C LYS A 61 2.82 -4.17 -4.12
N ILE A 62 1.89 -4.89 -4.72
CA ILE A 62 1.20 -4.47 -5.95
C ILE A 62 0.41 -3.18 -5.71
N ILE A 63 -0.36 -3.09 -4.61
CA ILE A 63 -1.08 -1.87 -4.26
C ILE A 63 -0.12 -0.68 -4.08
N ASN A 64 1.01 -0.89 -3.40
CA ASN A 64 2.01 0.16 -3.28
C ASN A 64 2.57 0.58 -4.65
N HIS A 65 2.85 -0.38 -5.55
CA HIS A 65 3.32 -0.09 -6.89
C HIS A 65 2.30 0.74 -7.69
N ILE A 66 1.00 0.42 -7.60
CA ILE A 66 -0.09 1.20 -8.22
C ILE A 66 -0.05 2.65 -7.73
N ARG A 67 0.06 2.85 -6.40
CA ARG A 67 0.03 4.17 -5.76
C ARG A 67 1.26 5.02 -6.08
N THR A 68 2.44 4.42 -6.13
CA THR A 68 3.68 5.16 -6.40
C THR A 68 3.92 5.45 -7.89
N ASN A 69 3.22 4.74 -8.78
CA ASN A 69 3.33 4.93 -10.24
C ASN A 69 2.06 5.55 -10.85
N ASN A 70 1.13 6.04 -10.03
CA ASN A 70 -0.10 6.72 -10.47
C ASN A 70 -0.98 5.88 -11.43
N LEU A 71 -0.98 4.54 -11.30
CA LEU A 71 -1.79 3.67 -12.16
C LEU A 71 -3.29 3.74 -11.83
N VAL A 72 -3.61 4.12 -10.58
CA VAL A 72 -4.97 4.47 -10.15
C VAL A 72 -4.88 5.77 -9.35
N ILE A 73 -5.45 6.83 -9.89
CA ILE A 73 -5.43 8.16 -9.27
C ILE A 73 -6.31 8.16 -8.02
N GLY A 74 -5.80 8.72 -6.92
CA GLY A 74 -6.56 8.84 -5.67
C GLY A 74 -6.69 7.55 -4.86
N LEU A 75 -5.90 6.50 -5.15
CA LEU A 75 -5.96 5.24 -4.40
C LEU A 75 -5.43 5.40 -2.97
N ILE A 76 -6.36 5.37 -2.01
CA ILE A 76 -6.13 5.42 -0.57
C ILE A 76 -6.01 4.00 -0.01
N ALA A 77 -5.12 3.83 0.97
CA ALA A 77 -4.95 2.59 1.72
C ALA A 77 -5.02 2.85 3.23
N THR A 78 -6.02 2.27 3.89
CA THR A 78 -6.26 2.39 5.34
C THR A 78 -6.41 1.01 5.98
N SER A 79 -6.62 0.96 7.30
CA SER A 79 -7.02 -0.26 8.00
C SER A 79 -8.31 -0.87 7.45
N ASP A 80 -9.21 -0.03 6.95
CA ASP A 80 -10.53 -0.43 6.45
C ASP A 80 -10.44 -1.02 5.03
N GLY A 81 -9.28 -0.89 4.39
CA GLY A 81 -9.00 -1.43 3.05
C GLY A 81 -8.55 -0.35 2.06
N TYR A 82 -8.75 -0.66 0.78
CA TYR A 82 -8.34 0.14 -0.36
C TYR A 82 -9.55 0.70 -1.09
N TYR A 83 -9.52 1.99 -1.43
CA TYR A 83 -10.55 2.68 -2.19
C TYR A 83 -9.97 3.90 -2.92
N ILE A 84 -10.70 4.41 -3.89
CA ILE A 84 -10.41 5.64 -4.62
C ILE A 84 -11.14 6.78 -3.91
N ALA A 85 -10.40 7.85 -3.60
CA ALA A 85 -10.97 9.05 -2.96
C ALA A 85 -12.13 9.63 -3.79
N GLU A 86 -13.21 10.06 -3.13
CA GLU A 86 -14.35 10.68 -3.84
C GLU A 86 -14.04 12.12 -4.26
N ASP A 87 -13.24 12.81 -3.44
CA ASP A 87 -12.90 14.20 -3.64
C ASP A 87 -11.45 14.53 -3.27
N LYS A 88 -11.03 15.74 -3.64
CA LYS A 88 -9.69 16.26 -3.37
C LYS A 88 -9.40 16.39 -1.88
N LYS A 89 -10.40 16.74 -1.07
CA LYS A 89 -10.24 16.99 0.35
C LYS A 89 -9.89 15.70 1.10
N GLU A 90 -10.53 14.59 0.74
CA GLU A 90 -10.22 13.27 1.28
C GLU A 90 -8.77 12.87 0.98
N LEU A 91 -8.31 13.12 -0.25
CA LEU A 91 -6.92 12.87 -0.63
C LEU A 91 -5.94 13.77 0.15
N GLU A 92 -6.26 15.06 0.34
CA GLU A 92 -5.45 16.00 1.14
C GLU A 92 -5.35 15.56 2.61
N VAL A 93 -6.46 15.12 3.21
CA VAL A 93 -6.47 14.55 4.57
C VAL A 93 -5.57 13.32 4.65
N TYR A 94 -5.64 12.44 3.65
CA TYR A 94 -4.81 11.24 3.61
C TYR A 94 -3.31 11.55 3.42
N VAL A 95 -2.98 12.55 2.60
CA VAL A 95 -1.60 13.08 2.48
C VAL A 95 -1.11 13.63 3.83
N GLY A 96 -1.94 14.40 4.54
CA GLY A 96 -1.62 14.89 5.89
C GLY A 96 -1.33 13.75 6.87
N SER A 97 -2.11 12.66 6.82
CA SER A 97 -1.85 11.44 7.61
C SER A 97 -0.52 10.76 7.26
N LEU A 98 -0.12 10.74 5.98
CA LEU A 98 1.19 10.22 5.56
C LEU A 98 2.33 11.08 6.12
N MET A 99 2.22 12.41 6.03
CA MET A 99 3.21 13.34 6.60
C MET A 99 3.35 13.17 8.11
N GLY A 100 2.24 13.01 8.83
CA GLY A 100 2.26 12.75 10.28
C GLY A 100 3.02 11.47 10.64
N ARG A 101 2.81 10.38 9.89
CA ARG A 101 3.53 9.12 10.06
C ARG A 101 5.02 9.25 9.74
N GLU A 102 5.36 9.96 8.67
CA GLU A 102 6.75 10.24 8.31
C GLU A 102 7.47 11.00 9.44
N ASN A 103 6.83 12.04 9.98
CA ASN A 103 7.36 12.82 11.10
C ASN A 103 7.56 11.97 12.36
N ALA A 104 6.59 11.12 12.71
CA ALA A 104 6.70 10.23 13.87
C ALA A 104 7.89 9.27 13.74
N ILE A 105 8.07 8.65 12.57
CA ILE A 105 9.22 7.78 12.29
C ILE A 105 10.54 8.57 12.39
N ARG A 106 10.56 9.80 11.85
CA ARG A 106 11.74 10.67 11.90
C ARG A 106 12.16 11.02 13.33
N VAL A 107 11.20 11.35 14.20
CA VAL A 107 11.45 11.67 15.61
C VAL A 107 12.06 10.47 16.34
N VAL A 108 11.51 9.27 16.15
CA VAL A 108 12.06 8.04 16.75
C VAL A 108 13.49 7.80 16.28
N ARG A 109 13.75 7.91 14.97
CA ARG A 109 15.10 7.77 14.40
C ARG A 109 16.09 8.75 15.02
N GLN A 110 15.72 10.02 15.17
CA GLN A 110 16.58 11.04 15.78
C GLN A 110 16.88 10.73 17.25
N SER A 111 15.86 10.34 18.01
CA SER A 111 16.01 9.96 19.42
C SER A 111 16.98 8.78 19.58
N LEU A 112 16.80 7.71 18.79
CA LEU A 112 17.71 6.56 18.82
C LEU A 112 19.12 6.94 18.38
N GLN A 113 19.28 7.82 17.39
CA GLN A 113 20.59 8.30 16.97
C GLN A 113 21.33 9.05 18.09
N SER A 114 20.62 9.86 18.88
CA SER A 114 21.20 10.52 20.05
C SER A 114 21.54 9.54 21.17
N GLN A 115 20.74 8.49 21.36
CA GLN A 115 20.99 7.47 22.38
C GLN A 115 22.20 6.59 22.07
N ILE A 116 22.60 6.43 20.80
CA ILE A 116 23.81 5.66 20.43
C ILE A 116 25.04 6.19 21.18
N ALA A 117 25.18 7.50 21.33
CA ALA A 117 26.29 8.12 22.04
C ALA A 117 26.24 7.94 23.57
N LEU A 118 25.11 7.48 24.11
CA LEU A 118 24.90 7.19 25.54
C LEU A 118 25.07 5.69 25.86
N TYR A 119 25.29 4.86 24.84
CA TYR A 119 25.44 3.41 24.94
C TYR A 119 26.92 2.96 24.93
N GLU A 120 27.85 3.91 25.07
CA GLU A 120 29.27 3.69 25.39
C GLU A 120 29.47 3.58 26.91
#